data_AF-A0A1S0UGI2-F1
#
_entry.id   AF-A0A1S0UGI2-F1
#
_cell.length_a   1.000
_cell.length_b   1.000
_cell.length_c   1.000
_cell.angle_alpha   90.00
_cell.angle_beta   90.00
_cell.angle_gamma   90.00
#
_symmetry.space_group_name_H-M   'P 1'
#
loop_
_entity.id
_entity.type
_entity.pdbx_description
1 polymer ?
#
loop_
_entity_poly.entity_id
_entity_poly.type
_entity_poly.pdbx_seq_one_letter_code
_entity_poly.pdbx_strand_id
1 'polypeptide(L)'
;MVIDNHRIRGQFIESLPFAVKFSIENIDFIVHPNIDKIGNPKVLLYGRAQYELSEWKYTVQLRVKTGSGNPKVLLYGRAQYELSEWKYTVQLRVKTGSAEKQQGVRVVDKLLVEFGNRIAPLSFDVTDRRVKRIKFEMRIVNKLYEHLPIFQNGGDVILLFEQNEKLYVDKALLAIHSRYMASMLHDAAPNALIDMCLFNRNDFMELLYQIYGTSRPISANLFALSRAAISYKADVILTKITKFISNLDMDLISKFQLAIQLELDQTLIELVYDAEQRGIWRDLIEQGFEPKSLGTEIYHRIICPAIIKARQYRLGISPYLSNSQFNFHIQQHPYTVALLVPGQTLYVNKGILSLYNLHILENLQGGYFLRITSKLATSCAKAGITIMDLILKMLQHMYPSQTIIPGPYIRPMMLLAEEHGMKRLLNSLCEVIRFINFPNK
;
A
#
# COMPACT_ATOMS: atom_id res chain seq x y z
N MET A 1 -51.97 -13.65 13.45
CA MET A 1 -50.77 -13.94 12.65
C MET A 1 -49.63 -13.09 13.22
N VAL A 2 -48.88 -13.69 14.14
CA VAL A 2 -47.84 -13.02 14.93
C VAL A 2 -46.58 -13.00 14.08
N ILE A 3 -46.19 -11.81 13.60
CA ILE A 3 -44.88 -11.58 12.98
C ILE A 3 -43.98 -11.06 14.09
N ASP A 4 -43.10 -11.93 14.52
CA ASP A 4 -42.18 -11.71 15.63
C ASP A 4 -41.11 -10.68 15.23
N ASN A 5 -41.23 -9.48 15.80
CA ASN A 5 -40.35 -8.34 15.56
C ASN A 5 -39.00 -8.55 16.27
N HIS A 6 -38.11 -9.34 15.69
CA HIS A 6 -36.73 -9.45 16.15
C HIS A 6 -35.93 -8.21 15.70
N ARG A 7 -36.03 -7.16 16.52
CA ARG A 7 -35.16 -5.98 16.46
C ARG A 7 -33.78 -6.34 16.98
N ILE A 8 -32.80 -6.48 16.08
CA ILE A 8 -31.39 -6.50 16.49
C ILE A 8 -31.04 -5.09 17.00
N ARG A 9 -30.73 -4.97 18.28
CA ARG A 9 -30.25 -3.73 18.92
C ARG A 9 -28.84 -3.44 18.40
N GLY A 10 -28.62 -2.27 17.81
CA GLY A 10 -27.25 -1.75 17.71
C GLY A 10 -26.67 -1.64 19.12
N GLN A 11 -25.51 -2.24 19.36
CA GLN A 11 -24.81 -2.08 20.63
C GLN A 11 -24.13 -0.71 20.66
N PHE A 12 -24.43 0.05 21.72
CA PHE A 12 -23.74 1.27 22.11
C PHE A 12 -22.62 0.86 23.08
N ILE A 13 -21.34 1.06 22.74
CA ILE A 13 -20.19 0.68 23.58
C ILE A 13 -19.07 1.74 23.48
N GLU A 14 -18.33 1.89 24.58
CA GLU A 14 -17.66 3.06 25.13
C GLU A 14 -16.33 3.49 24.48
N SER A 15 -16.41 4.14 23.32
CA SER A 15 -15.55 5.32 23.15
C SER A 15 -16.26 6.37 22.29
N LEU A 16 -16.43 7.54 22.89
CA LEU A 16 -17.20 8.71 22.45
C LEU A 16 -18.73 8.50 22.41
N PRO A 17 -19.50 9.11 23.35
CA PRO A 17 -20.92 8.80 23.62
C PRO A 17 -21.92 9.13 22.50
N PHE A 18 -21.48 9.46 21.29
CA PHE A 18 -22.35 9.86 20.17
C PHE A 18 -22.06 9.13 18.86
N ALA A 19 -21.10 8.19 18.85
CA ALA A 19 -20.75 7.42 17.66
C ALA A 19 -21.75 6.28 17.41
N VAL A 20 -22.11 6.03 16.15
CA VAL A 20 -22.84 4.81 15.77
C VAL A 20 -22.00 3.94 14.85
N LYS A 21 -21.85 2.70 15.29
CA LYS A 21 -21.04 1.67 14.68
C LYS A 21 -21.93 0.63 13.99
N PHE A 22 -21.59 0.31 12.75
CA PHE A 22 -22.11 -0.87 12.07
C PHE A 22 -20.94 -1.74 11.63
N SER A 23 -21.01 -3.01 12.04
CA SER A 23 -19.96 -4.00 11.80
C SER A 23 -20.17 -4.68 10.45
N ILE A 24 -19.08 -4.84 9.70
CA ILE A 24 -19.00 -5.57 8.44
C ILE A 24 -17.77 -6.48 8.50
N GLU A 25 -17.96 -7.75 8.89
CA GLU A 25 -16.99 -8.85 9.00
C GLU A 25 -15.67 -8.54 9.73
N ASN A 26 -14.93 -7.51 9.32
CA ASN A 26 -13.66 -7.04 9.85
C ASN A 26 -13.57 -5.50 10.02
N ILE A 27 -14.52 -4.71 9.48
CA ILE A 27 -14.49 -3.24 9.49
C ILE A 27 -15.76 -2.69 10.14
N ASP A 28 -15.56 -1.74 11.03
CA ASP A 28 -16.61 -0.95 11.65
C ASP A 28 -16.72 0.39 10.97
N PHE A 29 -17.87 0.70 10.41
CA PHE A 29 -18.13 2.05 9.93
C PHE A 29 -18.79 2.87 11.02
N ILE A 30 -18.29 4.08 11.21
CA ILE A 30 -18.65 4.94 12.33
C ILE A 30 -19.18 6.25 11.78
N VAL A 31 -20.36 6.63 12.27
CA VAL A 31 -20.95 7.95 12.01
C VAL A 31 -20.86 8.79 13.28
N HIS A 32 -20.20 9.93 13.19
CA HIS A 32 -19.95 10.80 14.33
C HIS A 32 -20.52 12.20 14.08
N PRO A 33 -21.44 12.69 14.93
CA PRO A 33 -21.83 14.10 14.93
C PRO A 33 -20.76 14.95 15.62
N ASN A 34 -20.28 15.99 14.96
CA ASN A 34 -19.39 16.94 15.63
C ASN A 34 -20.18 17.94 16.49
N ILE A 35 -19.57 18.41 17.58
CA ILE A 35 -20.15 19.37 18.52
C ILE A 35 -19.64 20.77 18.15
N ASP A 36 -20.51 21.78 18.13
CA ASP A 36 -20.08 23.18 18.00
C ASP A 36 -19.48 23.72 19.31
N LYS A 37 -18.86 24.92 19.27
CA LYS A 37 -18.21 25.56 20.43
C LYS A 37 -19.16 25.80 21.64
N ILE A 38 -20.47 25.56 21.48
CA ILE A 38 -21.52 25.78 22.48
C ILE A 38 -22.04 24.43 23.02
N GLY A 39 -21.44 23.30 22.63
CA GLY A 39 -21.72 22.03 23.29
C GLY A 39 -22.97 21.31 22.79
N ASN A 40 -23.44 21.53 21.55
CA ASN A 40 -24.65 20.89 21.02
C ASN A 40 -24.38 19.64 20.13
N PRO A 41 -24.35 18.40 20.67
CA PRO A 41 -24.56 17.17 19.89
C PRO A 41 -26.00 16.66 20.01
N LYS A 42 -26.65 16.30 18.90
CA LYS A 42 -27.83 15.41 18.96
C LYS A 42 -27.99 14.60 17.66
N VAL A 43 -27.74 13.29 17.73
CA VAL A 43 -28.14 12.29 16.73
C VAL A 43 -28.80 11.11 17.42
N LEU A 44 -30.02 10.76 16.97
CA LEU A 44 -30.71 9.51 17.33
C LEU A 44 -30.92 8.68 16.07
N LEU A 45 -30.66 7.37 16.17
CA LEU A 45 -30.48 6.46 15.04
C LEU A 45 -31.36 5.21 15.13
N TYR A 46 -31.81 4.76 13.95
CA TYR A 46 -32.37 3.43 13.71
C TYR A 46 -31.67 2.84 12.47
N GLY A 47 -31.29 1.57 12.54
CA GLY A 47 -30.71 0.82 11.42
C GLY A 47 -31.58 -0.37 11.03
N ARG A 48 -31.61 -0.71 9.74
CA ARG A 48 -32.17 -1.96 9.21
C ARG A 48 -31.18 -2.52 8.20
N ALA A 49 -30.66 -3.72 8.44
CA ALA A 49 -29.98 -4.53 7.45
C ALA A 49 -31.02 -5.43 6.75
N GLN A 50 -30.92 -5.58 5.43
CA GLN A 50 -31.65 -6.60 4.68
C GLN A 50 -30.62 -7.48 3.98
N TYR A 51 -30.62 -8.77 4.29
CA TYR A 51 -30.08 -9.85 3.44
C TYR A 51 -31.22 -10.29 2.48
N GLU A 52 -31.01 -10.88 1.31
CA GLU A 52 -29.94 -11.75 0.78
C GLU A 52 -29.62 -11.44 -0.69
N LEU A 53 -28.44 -11.92 -1.13
CA LEU A 53 -27.97 -12.17 -2.50
C LEU A 53 -27.85 -10.96 -3.46
N SER A 54 -26.58 -10.61 -3.74
CA SER A 54 -26.09 -9.58 -4.65
C SER A 54 -26.44 -8.14 -4.24
N GLU A 55 -25.41 -7.30 -4.07
CA GLU A 55 -25.50 -5.89 -3.65
C GLU A 55 -25.71 -5.67 -2.14
N TRP A 56 -24.62 -5.73 -1.38
CA TRP A 56 -24.59 -5.26 0.00
C TRP A 56 -25.02 -3.79 0.08
N LYS A 57 -26.21 -3.51 0.63
CA LYS A 57 -26.74 -2.15 0.80
C LYS A 57 -26.88 -1.82 2.29
N TYR A 58 -25.84 -1.21 2.85
CA TYR A 58 -25.88 -0.71 4.23
C TYR A 58 -26.63 0.61 4.30
N THR A 59 -27.45 0.78 5.32
CA THR A 59 -28.28 1.97 5.45
C THR A 59 -28.22 2.51 6.85
N VAL A 60 -27.80 3.77 6.98
CA VAL A 60 -27.74 4.50 8.25
C VAL A 60 -28.57 5.78 8.12
N GLN A 61 -29.51 6.01 9.04
CA GLN A 61 -30.34 7.22 9.04
C GLN A 61 -30.17 8.02 10.34
N LEU A 62 -29.52 9.18 10.22
CA LEU A 62 -29.37 10.18 11.27
C LEU A 62 -30.60 11.09 11.36
N ARG A 63 -31.08 11.36 12.58
CA ARG A 63 -31.90 12.55 12.86
C ARG A 63 -31.00 13.67 13.35
N VAL A 64 -31.09 14.82 12.71
CA VAL A 64 -30.34 16.03 13.04
C VAL A 64 -31.25 16.93 13.88
N LYS A 65 -30.90 17.17 15.15
CA LYS A 65 -31.48 18.25 15.94
C LYS A 65 -30.52 19.43 15.88
N THR A 66 -30.82 20.40 15.03
CA THR A 66 -30.04 21.63 14.88
C THR A 66 -30.21 22.52 16.11
N GLY A 67 -29.12 22.82 16.81
CA GLY A 67 -29.02 23.98 17.72
C GLY A 67 -28.86 25.29 16.91
N SER A 68 -28.23 26.31 17.51
CA SER A 68 -27.92 27.58 16.82
C SER A 68 -26.82 27.45 15.75
N GLY A 69 -26.03 26.38 15.76
CA GLY A 69 -24.99 26.09 14.77
C GLY A 69 -25.42 25.16 13.62
N ASN A 70 -24.68 25.23 12.50
CA ASN A 70 -24.79 24.29 11.38
C ASN A 70 -24.10 22.96 11.75
N PRO A 71 -24.81 21.82 11.77
CA PRO A 71 -24.20 20.56 12.19
C PRO A 71 -23.27 20.01 11.11
N LYS A 72 -22.14 19.44 11.58
CA LYS A 72 -21.15 18.74 10.76
C LYS A 72 -21.20 17.25 11.06
N VAL A 73 -21.33 16.43 10.03
CA VAL A 73 -21.37 14.97 10.12
C VAL A 73 -20.12 14.39 9.50
N LEU A 74 -19.41 13.55 10.26
CA LEU A 74 -18.25 12.81 9.79
C LEU A 74 -18.61 11.34 9.58
N LEU A 75 -18.22 10.81 8.42
CA LEU A 75 -18.35 9.41 8.07
C LEU A 75 -16.95 8.82 7.81
N TYR A 76 -16.57 7.81 8.58
CA TYR A 76 -15.31 7.10 8.42
C TYR A 76 -15.45 5.62 8.78
N GLY A 77 -14.42 4.82 8.48
CA GLY A 77 -14.36 3.43 8.93
C GLY A 77 -13.12 3.18 9.79
N ARG A 78 -13.17 2.10 10.57
CA ARG A 78 -12.11 1.63 11.44
C ARG A 78 -12.04 0.12 11.33
N ALA A 79 -10.84 -0.43 11.19
CA ALA A 79 -10.67 -1.88 11.27
C ALA A 79 -10.86 -2.38 12.71
N GLN A 80 -11.39 -3.58 12.85
CA GLN A 80 -11.43 -4.29 14.13
C GLN A 80 -10.03 -4.74 14.57
N TYR A 81 -9.14 -4.98 13.60
CA TYR A 81 -7.75 -5.37 13.83
C TYR A 81 -6.81 -4.21 13.53
N GLU A 82 -5.96 -3.88 14.50
CA GLU A 82 -5.03 -2.74 14.40
C GLU A 82 -3.94 -2.96 13.34
N LEU A 83 -3.44 -4.18 13.20
CA LEU A 83 -2.46 -4.58 12.18
C LEU A 83 -3.16 -5.04 10.89
N SER A 84 -3.91 -4.14 10.28
CA SER A 84 -4.54 -4.38 8.99
C SER A 84 -4.38 -3.18 8.05
N GLU A 85 -4.43 -3.45 6.76
CA GLU A 85 -4.58 -2.43 5.73
C GLU A 85 -5.89 -2.72 4.99
N TRP A 86 -6.74 -1.71 4.88
CA TRP A 86 -8.02 -1.87 4.19
C TRP A 86 -8.44 -0.60 3.48
N LYS A 87 -9.16 -0.82 2.39
CA LYS A 87 -9.71 0.22 1.54
C LYS A 87 -10.96 -0.30 0.85
N TYR A 88 -12.10 0.34 1.09
CA TYR A 88 -13.38 0.01 0.48
C TYR A 88 -13.80 1.15 -0.44
N THR A 89 -14.12 0.83 -1.70
CA THR A 89 -14.77 1.76 -2.62
C THR A 89 -16.27 1.56 -2.52
N VAL A 90 -17.01 2.64 -2.26
CA VAL A 90 -18.44 2.60 -1.93
C VAL A 90 -19.20 3.58 -2.80
N GLN A 91 -20.30 3.12 -3.38
CA GLN A 91 -21.36 3.97 -3.90
C GLN A 91 -22.23 4.44 -2.73
N LEU A 92 -22.10 5.72 -2.39
CA LEU A 92 -22.83 6.37 -1.32
C LEU A 92 -23.99 7.19 -1.89
N ARG A 93 -25.21 6.96 -1.41
CA ARG A 93 -26.36 7.84 -1.66
C ARG A 93 -26.70 8.59 -0.38
N VAL A 94 -26.69 9.90 -0.46
CA VAL A 94 -27.07 10.78 0.64
C VAL A 94 -28.51 11.23 0.40
N LYS A 95 -29.37 11.05 1.39
CA LYS A 95 -30.75 11.50 1.36
C LYS A 95 -31.04 12.41 2.54
N THR A 96 -31.82 13.47 2.34
CA THR A 96 -32.25 14.36 3.42
C THR A 96 -33.76 14.40 3.55
N GLY A 97 -34.26 14.80 4.71
CA GLY A 97 -35.68 15.00 4.96
C GLY A 97 -35.94 16.06 6.03
N SER A 98 -37.14 16.64 5.95
CA SER A 98 -37.67 17.59 6.94
C SER A 98 -38.15 16.88 8.22
N ALA A 99 -38.65 17.63 9.20
CA ALA A 99 -39.19 17.07 10.45
C ALA A 99 -40.42 16.17 10.23
N GLU A 100 -41.21 16.47 9.20
CA GLU A 100 -42.45 15.77 8.90
C GLU A 100 -42.17 14.38 8.36
N LYS A 101 -42.52 13.35 9.14
CA LYS A 101 -42.28 11.95 8.76
C LYS A 101 -42.98 11.54 7.46
N GLN A 102 -44.09 12.20 7.11
CA GLN A 102 -44.88 11.93 5.89
C GLN A 102 -44.14 12.34 4.61
N GLN A 103 -43.29 13.37 4.67
CA GLN A 103 -42.36 13.67 3.59
C GLN A 103 -41.23 12.64 3.64
N GLY A 104 -41.17 11.75 2.65
CA GLY A 104 -40.07 10.79 2.49
C GLY A 104 -38.70 11.48 2.40
N VAL A 105 -37.62 10.74 2.66
CA VAL A 105 -36.26 11.26 2.46
C VAL A 105 -35.93 11.31 0.97
N ARG A 106 -35.44 12.45 0.48
CA ARG A 106 -35.08 12.67 -0.93
C ARG A 106 -33.58 12.53 -1.13
N VAL A 107 -33.16 11.92 -2.23
CA VAL A 107 -31.74 11.85 -2.60
C VAL A 107 -31.27 13.26 -2.91
N VAL A 108 -30.23 13.69 -2.23
CA VAL A 108 -29.55 14.97 -2.49
C VAL A 108 -28.19 14.77 -3.14
N ASP A 109 -27.58 13.59 -2.96
CA ASP A 109 -26.27 13.31 -3.53
C ASP A 109 -26.06 11.81 -3.81
N LYS A 110 -25.18 11.53 -4.77
CA LYS A 110 -24.69 10.20 -5.15
C LYS A 110 -23.20 10.29 -5.43
N LEU A 111 -22.40 9.66 -4.58
CA LEU A 111 -20.94 9.75 -4.62
C LEU A 111 -20.34 8.36 -4.79
N LEU A 112 -19.22 8.27 -5.50
CA LEU A 112 -18.32 7.13 -5.42
C LEU A 112 -17.15 7.56 -4.55
N VAL A 113 -17.06 7.00 -3.34
CA VAL A 113 -16.08 7.42 -2.32
C VAL A 113 -15.28 6.23 -1.83
N GLU A 114 -14.12 6.52 -1.28
CA GLU A 114 -13.24 5.51 -0.69
C GLU A 114 -13.17 5.71 0.82
N PHE A 115 -13.18 4.60 1.55
CA PHE A 115 -12.93 4.56 2.98
C PHE A 115 -11.74 3.65 3.24
N GLY A 116 -10.89 3.99 4.20
CA GLY A 116 -9.73 3.18 4.54
C GLY A 116 -8.99 3.72 5.76
N ASN A 117 -8.05 2.93 6.28
CA ASN A 117 -7.24 3.28 7.47
C ASN A 117 -6.48 4.61 7.34
N ARG A 118 -6.24 5.06 6.11
CA ARG A 118 -5.39 6.21 5.77
C ARG A 118 -6.10 7.23 4.90
N ILE A 119 -7.43 7.12 4.78
CA ILE A 119 -8.26 8.04 4.02
C ILE A 119 -8.96 8.96 5.00
N ALA A 120 -8.91 10.27 4.73
CA ALA A 120 -9.56 11.26 5.57
C ALA A 120 -11.07 11.00 5.68
N PRO A 121 -11.70 11.26 6.84
CA PRO A 121 -13.14 11.15 6.99
C PRO A 121 -13.91 11.97 5.96
N LEU A 122 -15.00 11.43 5.45
CA LEU A 122 -15.92 12.18 4.60
C LEU A 122 -16.72 13.15 5.47
N SER A 123 -16.68 14.43 5.13
CA SER A 123 -17.29 15.51 5.89
C SER A 123 -18.52 16.06 5.17
N PHE A 124 -19.64 16.14 5.88
CA PHE A 124 -20.88 16.76 5.40
C PHE A 124 -21.27 17.95 6.28
N ASP A 125 -21.34 19.13 5.66
CA ASP A 125 -21.81 20.35 6.30
C ASP A 125 -23.29 20.57 5.98
N VAL A 126 -24.13 20.61 7.01
CA VAL A 126 -25.58 20.79 6.86
C VAL A 126 -25.91 22.26 7.00
N THR A 127 -26.02 22.95 5.86
CA THR A 127 -26.27 24.40 5.82
C THR A 127 -27.76 24.75 5.86
N ASP A 128 -28.63 23.90 5.30
CA ASP A 128 -30.09 24.12 5.34
C ASP A 128 -30.70 23.69 6.68
N ARG A 129 -31.17 24.67 7.45
CA ARG A 129 -31.82 24.48 8.76
C ARG A 129 -33.09 23.62 8.70
N ARG A 130 -33.70 23.44 7.51
CA ARG A 130 -34.88 22.58 7.31
C ARG A 130 -34.52 21.10 7.30
N VAL A 131 -33.25 20.75 7.08
CA VAL A 131 -32.79 19.36 7.11
C VAL A 131 -32.80 18.88 8.56
N LYS A 132 -33.71 17.94 8.85
CA LYS A 132 -33.85 17.31 10.18
C LYS A 132 -33.52 15.81 10.16
N ARG A 133 -33.34 15.23 8.97
CA ARG A 133 -33.01 13.82 8.76
C ARG A 133 -31.97 13.72 7.65
N ILE A 134 -30.95 12.90 7.85
CA ILE A 134 -29.95 12.53 6.85
C ILE A 134 -29.90 11.00 6.81
N LYS A 135 -29.89 10.41 5.63
CA LYS A 135 -29.80 8.96 5.44
C LYS A 135 -28.71 8.67 4.43
N PHE A 136 -27.77 7.83 4.85
CA PHE A 136 -26.72 7.28 4.02
C PHE A 136 -27.12 5.87 3.59
N GLU A 137 -27.13 5.62 2.29
CA GLU A 137 -27.23 4.28 1.72
C GLU A 137 -25.90 3.97 1.03
N MET A 138 -25.20 2.94 1.49
CA MET A 138 -23.87 2.56 1.04
C MET A 138 -23.93 1.22 0.33
N ARG A 139 -23.39 1.16 -0.88
CA ARG A 139 -23.12 -0.08 -1.60
C ARG A 139 -21.63 -0.26 -1.82
N ILE A 140 -21.06 -1.34 -1.32
CA ILE A 140 -19.65 -1.66 -1.54
C ILE A 140 -19.48 -2.11 -2.99
N VAL A 141 -18.59 -1.43 -3.71
CA VAL A 141 -18.20 -1.75 -5.08
C VAL A 141 -16.94 -2.60 -5.09
N ASN A 142 -15.98 -2.27 -4.21
CA ASN A 142 -14.69 -2.93 -4.14
C ASN A 142 -14.20 -2.99 -2.68
N LYS A 143 -13.51 -4.08 -2.35
CA LYS A 143 -12.96 -4.35 -1.01
C LYS A 143 -11.50 -4.76 -1.16
N LEU A 144 -10.62 -4.02 -0.52
CA LEU A 144 -9.25 -4.43 -0.21
C LEU A 144 -9.17 -4.55 1.31
N TYR A 145 -8.73 -5.71 1.79
CA TYR A 145 -8.50 -5.98 3.20
C TYR A 145 -7.36 -6.98 3.30
N GLU A 146 -6.30 -6.60 4.01
CA GLU A 146 -5.15 -7.43 4.29
C GLU A 146 -4.83 -7.37 5.78
N HIS A 147 -4.66 -8.54 6.39
CA HIS A 147 -4.07 -8.64 7.72
C HIS A 147 -2.55 -8.65 7.57
N LEU A 148 -1.89 -7.72 8.25
CA LEU A 148 -0.44 -7.59 8.14
C LEU A 148 0.25 -8.74 8.89
N PRO A 149 1.32 -9.32 8.33
CA PRO A 149 2.07 -10.37 9.01
C PRO A 149 2.70 -9.86 10.32
N ILE A 150 2.69 -10.72 11.33
CA ILE A 150 3.34 -10.47 12.63
C ILE A 150 4.71 -11.15 12.73
N PHE A 151 5.10 -11.90 11.68
CA PHE A 151 6.40 -12.59 11.54
C PHE A 151 6.76 -13.49 12.73
N GLN A 152 5.77 -14.21 13.27
CA GLN A 152 5.97 -15.14 14.39
C GLN A 152 6.33 -16.56 13.95
N ASN A 153 6.18 -16.86 12.66
CA ASN A 153 6.45 -18.16 12.08
C ASN A 153 6.80 -18.03 10.59
N GLY A 154 7.45 -19.06 10.04
CA GLY A 154 7.90 -19.12 8.64
C GLY A 154 9.22 -18.39 8.40
N GLY A 155 9.92 -18.72 7.31
CA GLY A 155 11.27 -18.21 7.03
C GLY A 155 12.38 -19.15 7.49
N ASP A 156 13.61 -18.86 7.06
CA ASP A 156 14.79 -19.69 7.29
C ASP A 156 15.81 -19.05 8.24
N VAL A 157 15.56 -17.83 8.75
CA VAL A 157 16.37 -17.19 9.80
C VAL A 157 15.48 -16.48 10.82
N ILE A 158 16.00 -16.32 12.04
CA ILE A 158 15.32 -15.68 13.17
C ILE A 158 16.09 -14.43 13.55
N LEU A 159 15.47 -13.27 13.45
CA LEU A 159 16.04 -12.00 13.89
C LEU A 159 15.67 -11.78 15.36
N LEU A 160 16.67 -11.63 16.22
CA LEU A 160 16.51 -11.36 17.65
C LEU A 160 16.71 -9.88 17.94
N PHE A 161 15.75 -9.27 18.62
CA PHE A 161 15.80 -7.89 19.08
C PHE A 161 15.85 -7.85 20.62
N GLU A 162 15.91 -6.63 21.18
CA GLU A 162 15.78 -6.41 22.62
C GLU A 162 14.56 -7.14 23.21
N GLN A 163 14.62 -7.43 24.50
CA GLN A 163 13.54 -8.10 25.24
C GLN A 163 13.19 -9.50 24.69
N ASN A 164 14.14 -10.13 23.97
CA ASN A 164 13.98 -11.45 23.36
C ASN A 164 12.82 -11.52 22.35
N GLU A 165 12.46 -10.37 21.75
CA GLU A 165 11.49 -10.34 20.67
C GLU A 165 12.10 -10.91 19.39
N LYS A 166 11.30 -11.68 18.65
CA LYS A 166 11.75 -12.43 17.47
C LYS A 166 10.91 -12.10 16.25
N LEU A 167 11.57 -11.97 15.11
CA LEU A 167 10.94 -11.93 13.78
C LEU A 167 11.51 -13.06 12.93
N TYR A 168 10.65 -13.91 12.40
CA TYR A 168 11.02 -15.02 11.54
C TYR A 168 10.89 -14.58 10.07
N VAL A 169 11.96 -14.74 9.28
CA VAL A 169 12.09 -14.13 7.96
C VAL A 169 12.87 -15.03 6.98
N ASP A 170 12.69 -14.78 5.69
CA ASP A 170 13.41 -15.42 4.60
C ASP A 170 14.67 -14.62 4.26
N LYS A 171 15.87 -15.17 4.54
CA LYS A 171 17.14 -14.49 4.26
C LYS A 171 17.30 -14.15 2.78
N ALA A 172 16.75 -14.97 1.88
CA ALA A 172 16.77 -14.71 0.45
C ALA A 172 15.95 -13.46 0.07
N LEU A 173 14.85 -13.16 0.76
CA LEU A 173 14.07 -11.92 0.57
C LEU A 173 14.78 -10.69 1.12
N LEU A 174 15.51 -10.84 2.23
CA LEU A 174 16.32 -9.74 2.75
C LEU A 174 17.49 -9.42 1.82
N ALA A 175 18.19 -10.45 1.35
CA ALA A 175 19.37 -10.32 0.49
C ALA A 175 19.08 -9.63 -0.84
N ILE A 176 17.90 -9.85 -1.43
CA ILE A 176 17.53 -9.18 -2.69
C ILE A 176 17.23 -7.68 -2.51
N HIS A 177 16.88 -7.25 -1.29
CA HIS A 177 16.60 -5.84 -0.99
C HIS A 177 17.80 -5.08 -0.41
N SER A 178 18.80 -5.79 0.11
CA SER A 178 20.00 -5.20 0.71
C SER A 178 21.21 -6.10 0.53
N ARG A 179 22.26 -5.57 -0.10
CA ARG A 179 23.58 -6.24 -0.18
C ARG A 179 24.23 -6.36 1.19
N TYR A 180 23.95 -5.42 2.09
CA TYR A 180 24.43 -5.48 3.47
C TYR A 180 23.82 -6.68 4.20
N MET A 181 22.49 -6.84 4.13
CA MET A 181 21.82 -8.01 4.73
C MET A 181 22.21 -9.31 4.02
N ALA A 182 22.45 -9.29 2.70
CA ALA A 182 22.99 -10.45 2.00
C ALA A 182 24.33 -10.87 2.63
N SER A 183 25.30 -9.95 2.73
CA SER A 183 26.60 -10.24 3.34
C SER A 183 26.49 -10.70 4.79
N MET A 184 25.60 -10.09 5.58
CA MET A 184 25.38 -10.43 6.99
C MET A 184 24.80 -11.84 7.18
N LEU A 185 23.96 -12.30 6.24
CA LEU A 185 23.19 -13.54 6.35
C LEU A 185 23.70 -14.66 5.45
N HIS A 186 24.82 -14.46 4.74
CA HIS A 186 25.32 -15.40 3.73
C HIS A 186 25.52 -16.80 4.31
N ASP A 187 26.27 -16.89 5.41
CA ASP A 187 26.63 -18.16 6.06
C ASP A 187 25.63 -18.59 7.15
N ALA A 188 24.53 -17.85 7.32
CA ALA A 188 23.51 -18.19 8.30
C ALA A 188 22.84 -19.52 7.94
N ALA A 189 22.97 -20.51 8.83
CA ALA A 189 22.29 -21.79 8.71
C ALA A 189 20.76 -21.64 8.84
N PRO A 190 19.96 -22.60 8.36
CA PRO A 190 18.52 -22.60 8.59
C PRO A 190 18.20 -22.51 10.09
N ASN A 191 17.26 -21.64 10.45
CA ASN A 191 16.87 -21.29 11.82
C ASN A 191 17.97 -20.63 12.66
N ALA A 192 19.03 -20.12 12.02
CA ALA A 192 20.04 -19.33 12.73
C ALA A 192 19.40 -18.11 13.38
N LEU A 193 19.84 -17.84 14.61
CA LEU A 193 19.43 -16.68 15.37
C LEU A 193 20.46 -15.56 15.12
N ILE A 194 19.97 -14.45 14.58
CA ILE A 194 20.76 -13.29 14.18
C ILE A 194 20.44 -12.15 15.15
N ASP A 195 21.43 -11.75 15.94
CA ASP A 195 21.29 -10.62 16.85
C ASP A 195 21.24 -9.30 16.07
N MET A 196 20.12 -8.59 16.21
CA MET A 196 19.89 -7.27 15.60
C MET A 196 20.29 -6.13 16.53
N CYS A 197 20.92 -6.45 17.66
CA CYS A 197 21.38 -5.53 18.69
C CYS A 197 20.23 -4.66 19.24
N LEU A 198 20.53 -3.40 19.58
CA LEU A 198 19.58 -2.44 20.16
C LEU A 198 18.68 -1.79 19.10
N PHE A 199 18.49 -2.40 17.93
CA PHE A 199 17.64 -1.83 16.89
C PHE A 199 16.16 -1.98 17.27
N ASN A 200 15.35 -0.97 16.93
CA ASN A 200 13.93 -1.02 17.23
C ASN A 200 13.21 -2.05 16.34
N ARG A 201 12.58 -3.06 16.97
CA ARG A 201 11.84 -4.11 16.26
C ARG A 201 10.73 -3.55 15.36
N ASN A 202 9.94 -2.59 15.84
CA ASN A 202 8.80 -2.05 15.10
C ASN A 202 9.27 -1.28 13.85
N ASP A 203 10.40 -0.58 13.93
CA ASP A 203 11.01 0.06 12.76
C ASP A 203 11.41 -0.97 11.71
N PHE A 204 12.03 -2.08 12.14
CA PHE A 204 12.39 -3.16 11.22
C PHE A 204 11.16 -3.85 10.63
N MET A 205 10.06 -3.96 11.40
CA MET A 205 8.81 -4.52 10.92
C MET A 205 8.21 -3.69 9.77
N GLU A 206 8.34 -2.37 9.79
CA GLU A 206 7.97 -1.51 8.64
C GLU A 206 8.75 -1.84 7.38
N LEU A 207 10.06 -2.08 7.53
CA LEU A 207 10.91 -2.52 6.41
C LEU A 207 10.45 -3.89 5.88
N LEU A 208 10.13 -4.83 6.76
CA LEU A 208 9.63 -6.14 6.37
C LEU A 208 8.31 -6.07 5.61
N TYR A 209 7.39 -5.19 5.99
CA TYR A 209 6.14 -4.99 5.24
C TYR A 209 6.40 -4.60 3.77
N GLN A 210 7.42 -3.78 3.53
CA GLN A 210 7.81 -3.41 2.17
C GLN A 210 8.53 -4.54 1.43
N ILE A 211 9.39 -5.31 2.11
CA ILE A 211 10.13 -6.44 1.53
C ILE A 211 9.18 -7.58 1.14
N TYR A 212 8.21 -7.89 2.01
CA TYR A 212 7.19 -8.90 1.77
C TYR A 212 6.04 -8.40 0.89
N GLY A 213 6.15 -7.18 0.33
CA GLY A 213 5.18 -6.66 -0.64
C GLY A 213 3.73 -6.68 -0.14
N THR A 214 3.51 -6.30 1.13
CA THR A 214 2.15 -6.11 1.65
C THR A 214 1.52 -4.85 1.05
N SER A 215 0.22 -4.66 1.24
CA SER A 215 -0.49 -3.43 0.86
C SER A 215 -0.19 -2.24 1.77
N ARG A 216 0.73 -2.37 2.73
CA ARG A 216 1.14 -1.27 3.61
C ARG A 216 1.84 -0.18 2.79
N PRO A 217 1.28 1.04 2.70
CA PRO A 217 1.89 2.09 1.90
C PRO A 217 3.15 2.65 2.56
N ILE A 218 4.05 3.22 1.76
CA ILE A 218 5.29 3.88 2.23
C ILE A 218 4.98 5.01 3.24
N SER A 219 3.89 5.74 3.04
CA SER A 219 3.44 6.80 3.95
C SER A 219 2.97 6.30 5.31
N ALA A 220 2.83 4.98 5.51
CA ALA A 220 2.23 4.41 6.69
C ALA A 220 2.94 4.80 7.99
N ASN A 221 4.27 4.69 7.95
CA ASN A 221 5.19 5.11 9.01
C ASN A 221 6.54 5.43 8.36
N LEU A 222 6.55 6.53 7.60
CA LEU A 222 7.68 6.92 6.76
C LEU A 222 8.98 7.09 7.56
N PHE A 223 8.90 7.59 8.79
CA PHE A 223 10.05 7.77 9.67
C PHE A 223 10.69 6.45 10.07
N ALA A 224 9.89 5.51 10.60
CA ALA A 224 10.36 4.19 10.99
C ALA A 224 10.93 3.40 9.80
N LEU A 225 10.23 3.43 8.67
CA LEU A 225 10.67 2.81 7.44
C LEU A 225 12.00 3.40 6.94
N SER A 226 12.16 4.72 6.97
CA SER A 226 13.39 5.40 6.52
C SER A 226 14.57 5.03 7.40
N ARG A 227 14.41 5.07 8.74
CA ARG A 227 15.45 4.66 9.69
C ARG A 227 15.92 3.23 9.41
N ALA A 228 14.98 2.28 9.34
CA ALA A 228 15.32 0.88 9.06
C ALA A 228 15.97 0.69 7.67
N ALA A 229 15.46 1.36 6.64
CA ALA A 229 16.03 1.26 5.30
C ALA A 229 17.46 1.82 5.23
N ILE A 230 17.76 2.92 5.93
CA ILE A 230 19.10 3.50 6.04
C ILE A 230 20.03 2.55 6.81
N SER A 231 19.64 2.15 8.03
CA SER A 231 20.48 1.33 8.91
C SER A 231 20.88 -0.01 8.28
N TYR A 232 19.98 -0.62 7.52
CA TYR A 232 20.23 -1.90 6.86
C TYR A 232 20.58 -1.78 5.37
N LYS A 233 20.85 -0.57 4.87
CA LYS A 233 21.21 -0.29 3.47
C LYS A 233 20.28 -1.00 2.49
N ALA A 234 18.97 -0.87 2.71
CA ALA A 234 17.95 -1.49 1.89
C ALA A 234 17.74 -0.66 0.61
N ASP A 235 18.72 -0.67 -0.29
CA ASP A 235 18.80 0.17 -1.49
C ASP A 235 17.50 0.18 -2.29
N VAL A 236 16.90 -1.00 -2.48
CA VAL A 236 15.64 -1.17 -3.22
C VAL A 236 14.50 -0.40 -2.56
N ILE A 237 14.43 -0.42 -1.23
CA ILE A 237 13.40 0.29 -0.46
C ILE A 237 13.70 1.78 -0.39
N LEU A 238 14.97 2.17 -0.26
CA LEU A 238 15.40 3.57 -0.34
C LEU A 238 14.98 4.19 -1.66
N THR A 239 15.20 3.53 -2.80
CA THR A 239 14.71 4.00 -4.12
C THR A 239 13.19 4.15 -4.17
N LYS A 240 12.45 3.23 -3.55
CA LYS A 240 10.98 3.34 -3.45
C LYS A 240 10.57 4.57 -2.64
N ILE A 241 11.25 4.85 -1.52
CA ILE A 241 11.02 6.05 -0.70
C ILE A 241 11.37 7.33 -1.48
N THR A 242 12.50 7.37 -2.17
CA THR A 242 12.90 8.50 -3.03
C THR A 242 11.86 8.80 -4.09
N LYS A 243 11.38 7.77 -4.79
CA LYS A 243 10.30 7.90 -5.78
C LYS A 243 8.99 8.36 -5.14
N PHE A 244 8.67 7.89 -3.95
CA PHE A 244 7.49 8.34 -3.21
C PHE A 244 7.57 9.84 -2.88
N ILE A 245 8.67 10.29 -2.27
CA ILE A 245 8.88 11.70 -1.89
C ILE A 245 8.88 12.61 -3.13
N SER A 246 9.53 12.18 -4.21
CA SER A 246 9.57 12.93 -5.47
C SER A 246 8.17 13.18 -6.06
N ASN A 247 7.26 12.22 -5.89
CA ASN A 247 5.88 12.28 -6.38
C ASN A 247 4.87 12.85 -5.39
N LEU A 248 5.29 13.27 -4.18
CA LEU A 248 4.39 13.93 -3.25
C LEU A 248 3.85 15.23 -3.85
N ASP A 249 2.56 15.49 -3.61
CA ASP A 249 1.90 16.74 -3.97
C ASP A 249 2.25 17.83 -2.94
N MET A 250 3.47 18.33 -3.03
CA MET A 250 4.03 19.38 -2.18
C MET A 250 5.13 20.13 -2.95
N ASP A 251 5.44 21.36 -2.51
CA ASP A 251 6.50 22.16 -3.11
C ASP A 251 7.89 21.53 -2.89
N LEU A 252 8.84 21.91 -3.74
CA LEU A 252 10.17 21.33 -3.77
C LEU A 252 10.99 21.61 -2.50
N ILE A 253 10.83 22.78 -1.87
CA ILE A 253 11.54 23.13 -0.64
C ILE A 253 11.05 22.21 0.49
N SER A 254 9.74 22.01 0.59
CA SER A 254 9.16 21.08 1.56
C SER A 254 9.64 19.64 1.32
N LYS A 255 9.86 19.21 0.07
CA LYS A 255 10.47 17.89 -0.23
C LYS A 255 11.92 17.81 0.28
N PHE A 256 12.72 18.86 0.11
CA PHE A 256 14.08 18.91 0.65
C PHE A 256 14.09 18.81 2.17
N GLN A 257 13.23 19.58 2.84
CA GLN A 257 13.11 19.55 4.30
C GLN A 257 12.69 18.17 4.80
N LEU A 258 11.74 17.52 4.14
CA LEU A 258 11.32 16.16 4.48
C LEU A 258 12.46 15.15 4.31
N ALA A 259 13.22 15.22 3.21
CA ALA A 259 14.37 14.34 2.98
C ALA A 259 15.44 14.51 4.07
N ILE A 260 15.70 15.74 4.52
CA ILE A 260 16.63 16.05 5.62
C ILE A 260 16.10 15.50 6.94
N GLN A 261 14.82 15.72 7.26
CA GLN A 261 14.20 15.21 8.50
C GLN A 261 14.22 13.68 8.59
N LEU A 262 14.21 13.00 7.45
CA LEU A 262 14.29 11.54 7.36
C LEU A 262 15.72 11.01 7.22
N GLU A 263 16.74 11.90 7.21
CA GLU A 263 18.15 11.56 7.00
C GLU A 263 18.42 10.82 5.68
N LEU A 264 17.62 11.13 4.65
CA LEU A 264 17.69 10.51 3.33
C LEU A 264 18.60 11.30 2.38
N ASP A 265 19.90 11.31 2.66
CA ASP A 265 20.91 12.07 1.90
C ASP A 265 20.83 11.80 0.39
N GLN A 266 20.74 10.54 -0.01
CA GLN A 266 20.64 10.15 -1.42
C GLN A 266 19.36 10.68 -2.08
N THR A 267 18.25 10.74 -1.35
CA THR A 267 17.00 11.34 -1.86
C THR A 267 17.18 12.84 -2.06
N LEU A 268 17.80 13.53 -1.11
CA LEU A 268 18.08 14.96 -1.23
C LEU A 268 18.98 15.25 -2.44
N ILE A 269 20.02 14.44 -2.64
CA ILE A 269 20.92 14.52 -3.80
C ILE A 269 20.13 14.41 -5.11
N GLU A 270 19.26 13.41 -5.24
CA GLU A 270 18.47 13.21 -6.46
C GLU A 270 17.49 14.35 -6.71
N LEU A 271 16.79 14.83 -5.68
CA LEU A 271 15.87 15.96 -5.81
C LEU A 271 16.58 17.25 -6.24
N VAL A 272 17.74 17.54 -5.65
CA VAL A 272 18.55 18.73 -6.00
C VAL A 272 19.14 18.59 -7.40
N TYR A 273 19.64 17.41 -7.75
CA TYR A 273 20.17 17.11 -9.06
C TYR A 273 19.11 17.36 -10.15
N ASP A 274 17.90 16.82 -9.97
CA ASP A 274 16.79 16.99 -10.90
C ASP A 274 16.32 18.45 -10.98
N ALA A 275 16.30 19.16 -9.85
CA ALA A 275 15.94 20.58 -9.81
C ALA A 275 16.93 21.46 -10.59
N GLU A 276 18.23 21.20 -10.46
CA GLU A 276 19.26 21.92 -11.22
C GLU A 276 19.18 21.59 -12.71
N GLN A 277 19.03 20.31 -13.09
CA GLN A 277 18.87 19.89 -14.48
C GLN A 277 17.68 20.58 -15.17
N ARG A 278 16.59 20.80 -14.42
CA ARG A 278 15.36 21.42 -14.93
C ARG A 278 15.37 22.95 -14.86
N GLY A 279 16.42 23.56 -14.30
CA GLY A 279 16.49 25.01 -14.07
C GLY A 279 15.71 25.51 -12.85
N ILE A 280 14.87 24.68 -12.23
CA ILE A 280 14.04 25.01 -11.06
C ILE A 280 14.89 25.52 -9.89
N TRP A 281 16.08 24.97 -9.69
CA TRP A 281 16.99 25.41 -8.64
C TRP A 281 17.37 26.89 -8.76
N ARG A 282 17.60 27.38 -9.99
CA ARG A 282 17.89 28.81 -10.24
C ARG A 282 16.66 29.67 -9.97
N ASP A 283 15.50 29.24 -10.46
CA ASP A 283 14.23 29.94 -10.23
C ASP A 283 13.93 30.13 -8.74
N LEU A 284 14.21 29.11 -7.92
CA LEU A 284 14.06 29.21 -6.46
C LEU A 284 14.95 30.30 -5.87
N ILE A 285 16.23 30.35 -6.26
CA ILE A 285 17.18 31.36 -5.77
C ILE A 285 16.74 32.76 -6.18
N GLU A 286 16.30 32.93 -7.44
CA GLU A 286 15.78 34.21 -7.95
C GLU A 286 14.52 34.67 -7.20
N GLN A 287 13.70 33.72 -6.71
CA GLN A 287 12.54 33.99 -5.85
C GLN A 287 12.90 34.26 -4.38
N GLY A 288 14.19 34.31 -4.03
CA GLY A 288 14.67 34.62 -2.68
C GLY A 288 14.87 33.39 -1.78
N PHE A 289 14.87 32.17 -2.32
CA PHE A 289 15.24 30.99 -1.55
C PHE A 289 16.74 31.04 -1.20
N GLU A 290 17.06 30.94 0.08
CA GLU A 290 18.44 30.81 0.56
C GLU A 290 18.80 29.34 0.84
N PRO A 291 19.62 28.67 0.01
CA PRO A 291 19.91 27.24 0.18
C PRO A 291 20.53 26.85 1.52
N LYS A 292 21.29 27.77 2.14
CA LYS A 292 21.90 27.57 3.46
C LYS A 292 20.86 27.49 4.59
N SER A 293 19.64 27.96 4.37
CA SER A 293 18.52 27.80 5.32
C SER A 293 18.15 26.34 5.58
N LEU A 294 18.51 25.42 4.67
CA LEU A 294 18.37 23.96 4.85
C LEU A 294 19.43 23.36 5.78
N GLY A 295 20.39 24.15 6.25
CA GLY A 295 21.51 23.74 7.08
C GLY A 295 22.84 23.92 6.37
N THR A 296 23.77 24.63 7.01
CA THR A 296 25.09 24.94 6.44
C THR A 296 25.86 23.68 6.06
N GLU A 297 25.86 22.65 6.90
CA GLU A 297 26.58 21.41 6.62
C GLU A 297 25.96 20.63 5.45
N ILE A 298 24.63 20.50 5.45
CA ILE A 298 23.86 19.88 4.36
C ILE A 298 24.14 20.58 3.03
N TYR A 299 24.14 21.91 3.04
CA TYR A 299 24.42 22.71 1.85
C TYR A 299 25.80 22.40 1.26
N HIS A 300 26.86 22.40 2.09
CA HIS A 300 28.22 22.20 1.58
C HIS A 300 28.54 20.74 1.25
N ARG A 301 28.04 19.78 2.04
CA ARG A 301 28.41 18.36 1.91
C ARG A 301 27.53 17.57 0.94
N ILE A 302 26.28 17.98 0.76
CA ILE A 302 25.30 17.22 -0.02
C ILE A 302 24.83 18.02 -1.24
N ILE A 303 24.31 19.23 -1.02
CA ILE A 303 23.67 20.03 -2.07
C ILE A 303 24.68 20.53 -3.10
N CYS A 304 25.77 21.18 -2.69
CA CYS A 304 26.79 21.71 -3.60
C CYS A 304 27.38 20.63 -4.52
N PRO A 305 27.83 19.46 -4.01
CA PRO A 305 28.28 18.36 -4.87
C PRO A 305 27.21 17.88 -5.87
N ALA A 306 25.94 17.81 -5.46
CA ALA A 306 24.85 17.41 -6.35
C ALA A 306 24.64 18.40 -7.51
N ILE A 307 24.71 19.71 -7.24
CA ILE A 307 24.62 20.77 -8.25
C ILE A 307 25.79 20.71 -9.23
N ILE A 308 27.02 20.58 -8.71
CA ILE A 308 28.23 20.47 -9.54
C ILE A 308 28.09 19.26 -10.47
N LYS A 309 27.65 18.13 -9.93
CA LYS A 309 27.41 16.91 -10.71
C LYS A 309 26.31 17.12 -11.75
N ALA A 310 25.20 17.78 -11.42
CA ALA A 310 24.15 18.09 -12.40
C ALA A 310 24.70 18.88 -13.59
N ARG A 311 25.51 19.91 -13.34
CA ARG A 311 26.10 20.74 -14.41
C ARG A 311 27.07 20.01 -15.32
N GLN A 312 27.72 18.95 -14.82
CA GLN A 312 28.70 18.17 -15.59
C GLN A 312 28.06 17.15 -16.54
N TYR A 313 26.84 16.71 -16.26
CA TYR A 313 26.18 15.65 -17.03
C TYR A 313 25.19 16.24 -18.05
N ARG A 314 25.01 15.54 -19.18
CA ARG A 314 24.00 15.92 -20.17
C ARG A 314 22.61 15.80 -19.58
N LEU A 315 21.74 16.75 -19.95
CA LEU A 315 20.32 16.78 -19.59
C LEU A 315 19.67 15.41 -19.78
N GLY A 316 18.96 14.94 -18.75
CA GLY A 316 18.19 13.69 -18.76
C GLY A 316 18.98 12.42 -18.44
N ILE A 317 20.29 12.48 -18.21
CA ILE A 317 21.08 11.33 -17.76
C ILE A 317 21.17 11.34 -16.24
N SER A 318 20.37 10.52 -15.54
CA SER A 318 20.58 10.32 -14.09
C SER A 318 21.76 9.37 -13.86
N PRO A 319 22.82 9.79 -13.12
CA PRO A 319 23.91 8.92 -12.73
C PRO A 319 23.54 8.00 -11.56
N TYR A 320 22.34 8.17 -10.98
CA TYR A 320 21.82 7.39 -9.86
C TYR A 320 21.03 6.23 -10.46
N LEU A 321 21.76 5.15 -10.74
CA LEU A 321 21.29 4.00 -11.50
C LEU A 321 20.05 3.34 -10.90
N SER A 322 19.13 3.01 -11.81
CA SER A 322 18.06 2.05 -11.65
C SER A 322 18.55 0.78 -10.95
N ASN A 323 17.79 0.30 -9.95
CA ASN A 323 17.97 -1.01 -9.34
C ASN A 323 18.45 -2.05 -10.36
N SER A 324 19.65 -2.60 -10.13
CA SER A 324 20.30 -3.56 -11.03
C SER A 324 19.31 -4.66 -11.39
N GLN A 325 19.02 -4.81 -12.68
CA GLN A 325 18.14 -5.87 -13.16
C GLN A 325 18.71 -7.22 -12.73
N PHE A 326 17.88 -8.03 -12.08
CA PHE A 326 18.30 -9.35 -11.64
C PHE A 326 18.60 -10.24 -12.86
N ASN A 327 19.77 -10.87 -12.87
CA ASN A 327 20.15 -11.76 -13.96
C ASN A 327 19.68 -13.19 -13.65
N PHE A 328 18.63 -13.64 -14.34
CA PHE A 328 18.05 -14.97 -14.18
C PHE A 328 18.90 -16.10 -14.80
N HIS A 329 20.01 -15.80 -15.45
CA HIS A 329 20.88 -16.82 -16.05
C HIS A 329 22.10 -17.16 -15.19
N ILE A 330 22.31 -16.43 -14.09
CA ILE A 330 23.46 -16.62 -13.21
C ILE A 330 22.97 -17.08 -11.84
N GLN A 331 23.50 -18.20 -11.37
CA GLN A 331 23.25 -18.66 -10.02
C GLN A 331 23.93 -17.74 -9.00
N GLN A 332 23.16 -17.32 -8.00
CA GLN A 332 23.63 -16.58 -6.83
C GLN A 332 23.39 -17.43 -5.59
N HIS A 333 24.39 -18.22 -5.19
CA HIS A 333 24.32 -19.01 -3.97
C HIS A 333 24.43 -18.08 -2.74
N PRO A 334 23.73 -18.34 -1.62
CA PRO A 334 22.75 -19.41 -1.36
C PRO A 334 21.29 -19.07 -1.71
N TYR A 335 21.03 -17.87 -2.23
CA TYR A 335 19.69 -17.28 -2.33
C TYR A 335 18.85 -17.75 -3.51
N THR A 336 19.47 -18.36 -4.52
CA THR A 336 18.80 -18.77 -5.75
C THR A 336 18.69 -20.27 -5.91
N VAL A 337 17.75 -20.66 -6.76
CA VAL A 337 17.40 -22.04 -7.09
C VAL A 337 17.08 -22.13 -8.58
N ALA A 338 17.32 -23.30 -9.18
CA ALA A 338 17.01 -23.54 -10.57
C ALA A 338 15.49 -23.65 -10.78
N LEU A 339 14.94 -22.85 -11.69
CA LEU A 339 13.61 -22.95 -12.27
C LEU A 339 13.74 -23.51 -13.69
N LEU A 340 13.27 -24.73 -13.88
CA LEU A 340 13.26 -25.46 -15.14
C LEU A 340 12.03 -25.03 -15.94
N VAL A 341 12.32 -24.44 -17.10
CA VAL A 341 11.35 -24.04 -18.13
C VAL A 341 11.66 -24.86 -19.38
N PRO A 342 10.69 -25.21 -20.25
CA PRO A 342 11.00 -25.95 -21.47
C PRO A 342 12.13 -25.31 -22.28
N GLY A 343 13.25 -26.03 -22.42
CA GLY A 343 14.43 -25.60 -23.17
C GLY A 343 15.43 -24.71 -22.43
N GLN A 344 15.17 -24.30 -21.18
CA GLN A 344 16.09 -23.41 -20.46
C GLN A 344 15.99 -23.52 -18.93
N THR A 345 17.13 -23.36 -18.26
CA THR A 345 17.20 -23.20 -16.80
C THR A 345 17.34 -21.73 -16.45
N LEU A 346 16.47 -21.24 -15.57
CA LEU A 346 16.58 -19.94 -14.94
C LEU A 346 16.98 -20.10 -13.48
N TYR A 347 17.63 -19.11 -12.89
CA TYR A 347 17.93 -19.05 -11.46
C TYR A 347 17.07 -17.96 -10.84
N VAL A 348 16.23 -18.35 -9.88
CA VAL A 348 15.25 -17.47 -9.25
C VAL A 348 15.50 -17.42 -7.75
N ASN A 349 15.22 -16.29 -7.12
CA ASN A 349 15.36 -16.10 -5.68
C ASN A 349 14.29 -16.94 -4.96
N LYS A 350 14.74 -17.80 -4.04
CA LYS A 350 13.86 -18.72 -3.28
C LYS A 350 12.77 -17.97 -2.52
N GLY A 351 13.16 -16.85 -1.91
CA GLY A 351 12.25 -15.98 -1.17
C GLY A 351 11.11 -15.43 -2.02
N ILE A 352 11.41 -15.00 -3.26
CA ILE A 352 10.38 -14.53 -4.20
C ILE A 352 9.42 -15.66 -4.59
N LEU A 353 9.93 -16.88 -4.81
CA LEU A 353 9.06 -18.03 -5.10
C LEU A 353 8.11 -18.34 -3.93
N SER A 354 8.64 -18.36 -2.71
CA SER A 354 7.84 -18.53 -1.49
C SER A 354 6.78 -17.44 -1.35
N LEU A 355 7.16 -16.17 -1.59
CA LEU A 355 6.26 -15.03 -1.45
C LEU A 355 5.01 -15.13 -2.33
N TYR A 356 5.16 -15.64 -3.55
CA TYR A 356 4.08 -15.75 -4.51
C TYR A 356 3.35 -17.10 -4.47
N ASN A 357 3.64 -17.95 -3.48
CA ASN A 357 3.09 -19.29 -3.35
C ASN A 357 3.21 -20.10 -4.65
N LEU A 358 4.37 -20.04 -5.31
CA LEU A 358 4.61 -20.97 -6.41
C LEU A 358 4.72 -22.36 -5.78
N HIS A 359 3.61 -23.11 -5.80
CA HIS A 359 3.57 -24.51 -5.39
C HIS A 359 4.29 -25.30 -6.47
N ILE A 360 5.57 -25.53 -6.24
CA ILE A 360 6.39 -26.23 -7.21
C ILE A 360 6.67 -27.62 -6.66
N LEU A 361 6.41 -28.62 -7.49
CA LEU A 361 6.86 -29.99 -7.25
C LEU A 361 8.38 -29.94 -7.10
N GLU A 362 8.88 -30.15 -5.88
CA GLU A 362 10.31 -30.38 -5.66
C GLU A 362 10.70 -31.61 -6.46
N ASN A 363 11.60 -31.44 -7.42
CA ASN A 363 12.20 -32.59 -8.07
C ASN A 363 13.33 -33.12 -7.18
N LEU A 364 13.64 -34.42 -7.30
CA LEU A 364 14.70 -35.11 -6.56
C LEU A 364 16.11 -34.50 -6.75
N GLN A 365 16.29 -33.58 -7.71
CA GLN A 365 17.55 -32.90 -8.03
C GLN A 365 17.63 -31.44 -7.54
N GLY A 366 16.74 -30.99 -6.65
CA GLY A 366 16.85 -29.67 -6.01
C GLY A 366 16.51 -28.47 -6.92
N GLY A 367 15.79 -28.72 -8.02
CA GLY A 367 15.27 -27.72 -8.95
C GLY A 367 13.74 -27.74 -9.03
N TYR A 368 13.19 -26.64 -9.50
CA TYR A 368 11.76 -26.34 -9.55
C TYR A 368 11.23 -26.43 -10.99
N PHE A 369 10.13 -27.15 -11.26
CA PHE A 369 9.56 -27.29 -12.61
C PHE A 369 8.26 -26.49 -12.78
N LEU A 370 8.22 -25.57 -13.75
CA LEU A 370 7.01 -24.83 -14.07
C LEU A 370 6.15 -25.61 -15.08
N ARG A 371 5.01 -26.14 -14.62
CA ARG A 371 4.06 -26.84 -15.50
C ARG A 371 3.46 -25.90 -16.54
N ILE A 372 3.67 -26.23 -17.82
CA ILE A 372 3.08 -25.53 -18.97
C ILE A 372 1.90 -26.35 -19.51
N THR A 373 0.71 -25.75 -19.54
CA THR A 373 -0.50 -26.39 -20.07
C THR A 373 -0.71 -26.03 -21.55
N SER A 374 -1.44 -26.88 -22.29
CA SER A 374 -1.85 -26.60 -23.68
C SER A 374 -2.73 -25.35 -23.78
N LYS A 375 -3.55 -25.08 -22.74
CA LYS A 375 -4.36 -23.88 -22.62
C LYS A 375 -3.49 -22.63 -22.54
N LEU A 376 -2.44 -22.64 -21.71
CA LEU A 376 -1.48 -21.55 -21.62
C LEU A 376 -0.73 -21.33 -22.93
N ALA A 377 -0.25 -22.40 -23.57
CA ALA A 377 0.44 -22.32 -24.85
C ALA A 377 -0.45 -21.68 -25.95
N THR A 378 -1.72 -22.08 -25.99
CA THR A 378 -2.72 -21.51 -26.91
C THR A 378 -2.98 -20.03 -26.62
N SER A 379 -3.05 -19.64 -25.34
CA SER A 379 -3.22 -18.24 -24.92
C SER A 379 -2.03 -17.37 -25.35
N CYS A 380 -0.81 -17.87 -25.18
CA CYS A 380 0.41 -17.19 -25.62
C CYS A 380 0.45 -17.03 -27.14
N ALA A 381 0.15 -18.09 -27.89
CA ALA A 381 0.10 -18.05 -29.35
C ALA A 381 -0.93 -17.03 -29.87
N LYS A 382 -2.13 -16.98 -29.27
CA LYS A 382 -3.15 -15.96 -29.61
C LYS A 382 -2.71 -14.53 -29.32
N ALA A 383 -1.86 -14.35 -28.31
CA ALA A 383 -1.30 -13.05 -27.94
C ALA A 383 -0.01 -12.70 -28.73
N GLY A 384 0.48 -13.59 -29.59
CA GLY A 384 1.71 -13.38 -30.36
C GLY A 384 2.99 -13.38 -29.52
N ILE A 385 2.99 -14.06 -28.36
CA ILE A 385 4.15 -14.12 -27.45
C ILE A 385 4.62 -15.55 -27.22
N THR A 386 5.90 -15.71 -26.86
CA THR A 386 6.44 -17.01 -26.46
C THR A 386 6.20 -17.28 -24.97
N ILE A 387 6.18 -18.56 -24.59
CA ILE A 387 6.08 -18.97 -23.17
C ILE A 387 7.30 -18.46 -22.38
N MET A 388 8.48 -18.48 -22.99
CA MET A 388 9.70 -18.01 -22.32
C MET A 388 9.64 -16.51 -22.03
N ASP A 389 9.20 -15.70 -23.00
CA ASP A 389 9.03 -14.26 -22.79
C ASP A 389 7.99 -13.97 -21.71
N LEU A 390 6.91 -14.76 -21.67
CA LEU A 390 5.90 -14.65 -20.62
C LEU A 390 6.51 -14.87 -19.24
N ILE A 391 7.32 -15.92 -19.07
CA ILE A 391 7.94 -16.26 -17.79
C ILE A 391 8.96 -15.20 -17.39
N LEU A 392 9.80 -14.74 -18.32
CA LEU A 392 10.76 -13.66 -18.04
C LEU A 392 10.05 -12.38 -17.61
N LYS A 393 8.97 -11.98 -18.30
CA LYS A 393 8.17 -10.80 -17.94
C LYS A 393 7.48 -10.97 -16.59
N MET A 394 6.99 -12.17 -16.29
CA MET A 394 6.41 -12.50 -14.99
C MET A 394 7.45 -12.34 -13.88
N LEU A 395 8.64 -12.94 -14.03
CA LEU A 395 9.71 -12.82 -13.04
C LEU A 395 10.17 -11.37 -12.85
N GLN A 396 10.36 -10.62 -13.95
CA GLN A 396 10.71 -9.19 -13.92
C GLN A 396 9.67 -8.32 -13.18
N HIS A 397 8.41 -8.76 -13.15
CA HIS A 397 7.33 -8.11 -12.43
C HIS A 397 7.26 -8.54 -10.96
N MET A 398 7.46 -9.83 -10.67
CA MET A 398 7.47 -10.37 -9.30
C MET A 398 8.63 -9.82 -8.46
N TYR A 399 9.74 -9.50 -9.11
CA TYR A 399 10.93 -8.93 -8.47
C TYR A 399 10.73 -7.47 -8.07
N PRO A 400 11.52 -6.94 -7.12
CA PRO A 400 11.28 -5.61 -6.55
C PRO A 400 11.30 -4.44 -7.55
N SER A 401 11.88 -4.64 -8.73
CA SER A 401 11.81 -3.70 -9.86
C SER A 401 10.39 -3.45 -10.37
N GLN A 402 9.45 -4.39 -10.13
CA GLN A 402 8.04 -4.34 -10.53
C GLN A 402 7.85 -3.80 -11.95
N THR A 403 8.52 -4.45 -12.91
CA THR A 403 8.49 -4.01 -14.30
C THR A 403 7.04 -3.96 -14.80
N ILE A 404 6.69 -2.88 -15.50
CA ILE A 404 5.36 -2.72 -16.08
C ILE A 404 5.13 -3.86 -17.09
N ILE A 405 4.00 -4.55 -16.93
CA ILE A 405 3.63 -5.66 -17.80
C ILE A 405 2.95 -5.11 -19.05
N PRO A 406 3.46 -5.40 -20.26
CA PRO A 406 2.79 -4.98 -21.48
C PRO A 406 1.45 -5.72 -21.67
N GLY A 407 0.46 -5.04 -22.23
CA GLY A 407 -0.91 -5.55 -22.40
C GLY A 407 -1.04 -6.99 -22.91
N PRO A 408 -0.31 -7.42 -23.96
CA PRO A 408 -0.38 -8.78 -24.50
C PRO A 408 -0.05 -9.89 -23.49
N TYR A 409 0.75 -9.58 -22.47
CA TYR A 409 1.21 -10.55 -21.47
C TYR A 409 0.20 -10.72 -20.32
N ILE A 410 -0.70 -9.77 -20.09
CA ILE A 410 -1.56 -9.75 -18.90
C ILE A 410 -2.46 -10.99 -18.85
N ARG A 411 -3.23 -11.28 -19.92
CA ARG A 411 -4.17 -12.43 -19.92
C ARG A 411 -3.46 -13.78 -19.81
N PRO A 412 -2.39 -14.07 -20.60
CA PRO A 412 -1.61 -15.30 -20.40
C PRO A 412 -0.99 -15.40 -19.01
N MET A 413 -0.51 -14.29 -18.44
CA MET A 413 0.09 -14.28 -17.10
C MET A 413 -0.95 -14.53 -16.00
N MET A 414 -2.17 -13.98 -16.13
CA MET A 414 -3.27 -14.29 -15.21
C MET A 414 -3.64 -15.77 -15.26
N LEU A 415 -3.70 -16.36 -16.46
CA LEU A 415 -3.97 -17.79 -16.61
C LEU A 415 -2.89 -18.64 -15.93
N LEU A 416 -1.61 -18.30 -16.13
CA LEU A 416 -0.51 -18.97 -15.46
C LEU A 416 -0.60 -18.81 -13.93
N ALA A 417 -0.92 -17.60 -13.45
CA ALA A 417 -1.07 -17.32 -12.03
C ALA A 417 -2.24 -18.09 -11.39
N GLU A 418 -3.35 -18.25 -12.10
CA GLU A 418 -4.49 -19.06 -11.68
C GLU A 418 -4.15 -20.55 -11.63
N GLU A 419 -3.53 -21.10 -12.67
CA GLU A 419 -3.17 -22.52 -12.77
C GLU A 419 -2.17 -22.96 -11.69
N HIS A 420 -1.35 -22.03 -11.19
CA HIS A 420 -0.32 -22.29 -10.16
C HIS A 420 -0.67 -21.70 -8.78
N GLY A 421 -1.89 -21.19 -8.58
CA GLY A 421 -2.34 -20.69 -7.27
C GLY A 421 -1.65 -19.40 -6.79
N MET A 422 -1.04 -18.63 -7.69
CA MET A 422 -0.32 -17.39 -7.39
C MET A 422 -1.29 -16.22 -7.12
N LYS A 423 -2.02 -16.27 -6.01
CA LYS A 423 -3.04 -15.27 -5.63
C LYS A 423 -2.49 -13.84 -5.59
N ARG A 424 -1.25 -13.66 -5.12
CA ARG A 424 -0.62 -12.33 -5.05
C ARG A 424 -0.36 -11.75 -6.44
N LEU A 425 0.15 -12.57 -7.37
CA LEU A 425 0.36 -12.14 -8.75
C LEU A 425 -0.98 -11.82 -9.43
N LEU A 426 -2.00 -12.66 -9.23
CA LEU A 426 -3.36 -12.39 -9.73
C LEU A 426 -3.91 -11.05 -9.23
N ASN A 427 -3.81 -10.77 -7.93
CA ASN A 427 -4.28 -9.53 -7.35
C ASN A 427 -3.56 -8.31 -7.95
N SER A 428 -2.23 -8.40 -8.10
CA SER A 428 -1.43 -7.34 -8.73
C SER A 428 -1.82 -7.11 -10.20
N LEU A 429 -2.02 -8.18 -10.98
CA LEU A 429 -2.46 -8.09 -12.38
C LEU A 429 -3.86 -7.46 -12.52
N CYS A 430 -4.77 -7.79 -11.60
CA CYS A 430 -6.11 -7.19 -11.57
C CYS A 430 -6.06 -5.67 -11.32
N GLU A 431 -5.10 -5.18 -10.53
CA GLU A 431 -4.89 -3.74 -10.34
C GLU A 431 -4.39 -3.07 -11.62
N VAL A 432 -3.46 -3.68 -12.35
CA VAL A 432 -2.97 -3.16 -13.64
C VAL A 432 -4.12 -2.97 -14.64
N ILE A 433 -5.05 -3.93 -14.71
CA ILE A 433 -6.23 -3.84 -15.58
C ILE A 433 -7.14 -2.66 -15.21
N ARG A 434 -7.24 -2.32 -13.91
CA ARG A 434 -8.05 -1.17 -13.46
C ARG A 434 -7.48 0.14 -13.98
N PHE A 435 -6.17 0.31 -13.95
CA PHE A 435 -5.49 1.51 -14.47
C PHE A 435 -5.62 1.64 -16.00
N ILE A 436 -5.67 0.52 -16.73
CA ILE A 436 -5.85 0.53 -18.19
C ILE A 436 -7.29 0.90 -18.57
N ASN A 437 -8.28 0.44 -17.80
CA ASN A 437 -9.70 0.68 -18.12
C ASN A 437 -10.27 1.99 -17.56
N PHE A 438 -9.59 2.60 -16.59
CA PHE A 438 -9.97 3.89 -16.00
C PHE A 438 -8.72 4.77 -15.86
N PRO A 439 -8.22 5.40 -16.93
CA PRO A 439 -7.24 6.45 -16.78
C PRO A 439 -7.86 7.55 -15.93
N ASN A 440 -7.20 7.91 -14.81
CA ASN A 440 -7.61 9.01 -13.93
C ASN A 440 -7.98 10.22 -14.80
N LYS A 441 -9.25 10.65 -14.71
CA LYS A 441 -9.72 11.92 -15.27
C LYS A 441 -9.62 12.99 -14.20
#